data_AF-A0A7X5N1H9-F1
#
_entry.id   AF-A0A7X5N1H9-F1
#
_cell.length_a   1.000
_cell.length_b   1.000
_cell.length_c   1.000
_cell.angle_alpha   90.00
_cell.angle_beta   90.00
_cell.angle_gamma   90.00
#
_symmetry.space_group_name_H-M   'P 1'
#
loop_
_entity.id
_entity.type
_entity.pdbx_description
1 polymer ?
#
loop_
_entity_poly.entity_id
_entity_poly.type
_entity_poly.pdbx_seq_one_letter_code
_entity_poly.pdbx_strand_id
1 'polypeptide(L)'
;AIQISMDGGEPMHIAWQILPYALLTFGEVLVSATGIEFAYSQAPPSMKGVVMSFWYLTTTVGNLWVLLSNVAVRNATVTSHIADTGLSEAAFLMFFFAAFAFLAALAFGLYARGYRMVDNYRSA
;
A
#
# COMPACT_ATOMS: atom_id res chain seq x y z
N ALA A 1 4.72 4.74 -16.63
CA ALA A 1 5.31 4.58 -17.97
C ALA A 1 4.55 3.54 -18.78
N ILE A 2 4.51 2.27 -18.34
CA ILE A 2 3.79 1.17 -19.00
C ILE A 2 2.31 1.50 -19.26
N GLN A 3 1.59 2.04 -18.26
CA GLN A 3 0.19 2.44 -18.43
C GLN A 3 0.01 3.55 -19.48
N ILE A 4 0.90 4.55 -19.52
CA ILE A 4 0.83 5.66 -20.49
C ILE A 4 1.07 5.17 -21.92
N SER A 5 2.00 4.23 -22.12
CA SER A 5 2.27 3.61 -23.42
C SER A 5 1.08 2.76 -23.92
N MET A 6 0.41 2.05 -23.00
CA MET A 6 -0.79 1.28 -23.31
C MET A 6 -1.98 2.19 -23.66
N ASP A 7 -2.16 3.29 -22.92
CA ASP A 7 -3.21 4.28 -23.20
C ASP A 7 -2.94 5.03 -24.53
N GLY A 8 -1.67 5.11 -24.96
CA GLY A 8 -1.25 5.66 -26.25
C GLY A 8 -1.48 4.75 -27.46
N GLY A 9 -2.02 3.54 -27.26
CA GLY A 9 -2.37 2.61 -28.35
C GLY A 9 -1.25 1.67 -28.80
N GLU A 10 -0.10 1.64 -28.10
CA GLU A 10 0.94 0.66 -28.43
C GLU A 10 0.61 -0.73 -27.84
N PRO A 11 0.67 -1.80 -28.65
CA PRO A 11 0.46 -3.16 -28.17
C PRO A 11 1.61 -3.56 -27.23
N MET A 12 1.36 -3.49 -25.93
CA MET A 12 2.31 -3.92 -24.91
C MET A 12 2.22 -5.41 -24.63
N HIS A 13 3.37 -6.09 -24.61
CA HIS A 13 3.44 -7.49 -24.24
C HIS A 13 3.15 -7.68 -22.73
N ILE A 14 2.27 -8.61 -22.38
CA ILE A 14 1.86 -8.90 -20.99
C ILE A 14 3.04 -9.21 -20.06
N ALA A 15 4.15 -9.74 -20.60
CA ALA A 15 5.37 -10.00 -19.82
C ALA A 15 5.93 -8.77 -19.10
N TRP A 16 5.63 -7.54 -19.56
CA TRP A 16 6.01 -6.33 -18.83
C TRP A 16 5.36 -6.20 -17.44
N GLN A 17 4.26 -6.92 -17.18
CA GLN A 17 3.64 -7.00 -15.86
C GLN A 17 4.44 -7.88 -14.89
N ILE A 18 5.37 -8.73 -15.36
CA ILE A 18 6.20 -9.57 -14.49
C ILE A 18 7.01 -8.70 -13.52
N LEU A 19 7.55 -7.58 -14.00
CA LEU A 19 8.34 -6.66 -13.18
C LEU A 19 7.53 -6.04 -12.01
N PRO A 20 6.37 -5.39 -12.22
CA PRO A 20 5.58 -4.88 -11.10
C PRO A 20 5.06 -5.98 -10.19
N TYR A 21 4.71 -7.16 -10.70
CA TYR A 21 4.36 -8.30 -9.84
C TYR A 21 5.53 -8.74 -8.95
N ALA A 22 6.73 -8.87 -9.51
CA ALA A 22 7.92 -9.23 -8.74
C ALA A 22 8.22 -8.20 -7.64
N LEU A 23 8.14 -6.91 -7.95
CA LEU A 23 8.35 -5.83 -6.97
C LEU A 23 7.26 -5.81 -5.89
N LEU A 24 5.99 -5.99 -6.27
CA LEU A 24 4.87 -6.03 -5.34
C LEU A 24 5.00 -7.21 -4.38
N THR A 25 5.24 -8.41 -4.89
CA THR A 25 5.40 -9.63 -4.08
C THR A 25 6.65 -9.55 -3.20
N PHE A 26 7.74 -8.94 -3.67
CA PHE A 26 8.90 -8.69 -2.82
C PHE A 26 8.55 -7.76 -1.64
N GLY A 27 7.81 -6.68 -1.89
CA GLY A 27 7.31 -5.79 -0.83
C GLY A 27 6.34 -6.48 0.14
N GLU A 28 5.47 -7.35 -0.39
CA GLU A 28 4.54 -8.15 0.42
C GLU A 28 5.27 -9.05 1.40
N VAL A 29 6.30 -9.78 0.96
CA VAL A 29 7.10 -10.63 1.84
C VAL A 29 7.81 -9.80 2.91
N LEU A 30 8.35 -8.63 2.54
CA LEU A 30 9.07 -7.76 3.48
C LEU A 30 8.19 -7.10 4.54
N VAL A 31 6.90 -6.85 4.27
CA VAL A 31 6.01 -6.11 5.18
C VAL A 31 4.97 -7.02 5.83
N SER A 32 4.32 -7.89 5.05
CA SER A 32 3.20 -8.72 5.53
C SER A 32 3.69 -9.84 6.44
N ALA A 33 4.70 -10.60 6.01
CA ALA A 33 5.23 -11.71 6.80
C ALA A 33 5.96 -11.23 8.05
N THR A 34 6.80 -10.21 7.92
CA THR A 34 7.58 -9.66 9.04
C THR A 34 6.71 -8.86 10.01
N GLY A 35 5.68 -8.16 9.53
CA GLY A 35 4.87 -7.24 10.32
C GLY A 35 4.09 -7.94 11.42
N ILE A 36 3.49 -9.08 11.12
CA ILE A 36 2.73 -9.85 12.12
C ILE A 36 3.65 -10.53 13.13
N GLU A 37 4.80 -11.05 12.68
CA GLU A 37 5.81 -11.66 13.56
C GLU A 37 6.40 -10.63 14.52
N PHE A 38 6.71 -9.44 14.01
CA PHE A 38 7.12 -8.30 14.82
C PHE A 38 6.05 -7.87 15.83
N ALA A 39 4.79 -7.75 15.39
CA ALA A 39 3.71 -7.36 16.29
C ALA A 39 3.51 -8.37 17.43
N TYR A 40 3.70 -9.67 17.16
CA TYR A 40 3.65 -10.71 18.19
C TYR A 40 4.84 -10.69 19.15
N SER A 41 6.03 -10.25 18.73
CA SER A 41 7.17 -10.11 19.65
C SER A 41 7.02 -8.91 20.58
N GLN A 42 6.36 -7.85 20.13
CA GLN A 42 6.17 -6.63 20.92
C GLN A 42 4.95 -6.68 21.84
N ALA A 43 3.94 -7.53 21.57
CA ALA A 43 2.73 -7.62 22.38
C ALA A 43 2.82 -8.70 23.47
N PRO A 44 2.17 -8.50 24.64
CA PRO A 44 2.02 -9.57 25.64
C PRO A 44 1.35 -10.82 25.04
N PRO A 45 1.74 -12.05 25.45
CA PRO A 45 1.19 -13.29 24.88
C PRO A 45 -0.33 -13.41 24.96
N SER A 46 -0.95 -12.81 25.99
CA SER A 46 -2.41 -12.77 26.19
C SER A 46 -3.15 -11.92 25.16
N MET A 47 -2.47 -11.00 24.46
CA MET A 47 -3.07 -10.08 23.49
C MET A 47 -2.95 -10.54 22.03
N LYS A 48 -2.44 -11.75 21.76
CA LYS A 48 -2.28 -12.27 20.38
C LYS A 48 -3.55 -12.19 19.55
N GLY A 49 -4.71 -12.49 20.15
CA GLY A 49 -6.01 -12.37 19.46
C GLY A 49 -6.33 -10.94 19.05
N VAL A 50 -6.05 -9.95 19.91
CA VAL A 50 -6.27 -8.53 19.62
C VAL A 50 -5.34 -8.04 18.51
N VAL A 51 -4.07 -8.45 18.53
CA VAL A 51 -3.10 -8.13 17.45
C VAL A 51 -3.58 -8.67 16.11
N MET A 52 -4.04 -9.92 16.06
CA MET A 52 -4.56 -10.51 14.82
C MET A 52 -5.82 -9.79 14.33
N SER A 53 -6.74 -9.42 15.24
CA SER A 53 -7.93 -8.63 14.88
C SER A 53 -7.58 -7.28 14.27
N PHE A 54 -6.61 -6.56 14.84
CA PHE A 54 -6.12 -5.31 14.26
C PHE A 54 -5.39 -5.52 12.93
N TRP A 55 -4.67 -6.63 12.77
CA TRP A 55 -4.05 -6.98 11.50
C TRP A 55 -5.08 -7.16 10.38
N TYR A 56 -6.17 -7.89 10.63
CA TYR A 56 -7.26 -7.99 9.66
C TYR A 56 -7.95 -6.65 9.41
N LEU A 57 -8.10 -5.81 10.44
CA LEU A 57 -8.65 -4.48 10.27
C LEU A 57 -7.77 -3.61 9.35
N THR A 58 -6.45 -3.75 9.41
CA THR A 58 -5.53 -3.06 8.49
C THR A 58 -5.85 -3.37 7.03
N THR A 59 -6.12 -4.64 6.70
CA THR A 59 -6.54 -5.03 5.33
C THR A 59 -7.87 -4.40 4.94
N THR A 60 -8.85 -4.37 5.85
CA THR A 60 -10.14 -3.71 5.61
C THR A 60 -9.97 -2.22 5.35
N VAL A 61 -9.17 -1.52 6.16
CA VAL A 61 -8.88 -0.10 5.98
C VAL A 61 -8.12 0.16 4.68
N GLY A 62 -7.19 -0.72 4.29
CA GLY A 62 -6.51 -0.66 2.99
C GLY A 62 -7.48 -0.69 1.82
N ASN A 63 -8.45 -1.62 1.84
CA ASN A 63 -9.50 -1.70 0.82
C ASN A 63 -10.46 -0.50 0.86
N LEU A 64 -10.73 0.06 2.05
CA LEU A 64 -11.53 1.27 2.19
C LEU A 64 -10.89 2.46 1.43
N TRP A 65 -9.57 2.63 1.48
CA TRP A 65 -8.89 3.67 0.70
C TRP A 65 -9.10 3.52 -0.80
N VAL A 66 -9.14 2.28 -1.31
CA VAL A 66 -9.45 1.99 -2.72
C VAL A 66 -10.87 2.38 -3.08
N LEU A 67 -11.84 2.13 -2.20
CA LEU A 67 -13.22 2.57 -2.41
C LEU A 67 -13.33 4.09 -2.38
N LEU A 68 -12.69 4.74 -1.41
CA LEU A 68 -12.70 6.20 -1.28
C LEU A 68 -12.04 6.88 -2.48
N SER A 69 -10.93 6.36 -3.00
CA SER A 69 -10.29 6.90 -4.20
C SER A 69 -11.21 6.78 -5.43
N ASN A 70 -11.91 5.64 -5.58
CA ASN A 70 -12.89 5.43 -6.65
C ASN A 70 -14.08 6.39 -6.57
N VAL A 71 -14.53 6.73 -5.36
CA VAL A 71 -15.59 7.73 -5.17
C VAL A 71 -15.05 9.14 -5.46
N ALA A 72 -13.82 9.44 -5.05
CA ALA A 72 -13.19 10.74 -5.25
C ALA A 72 -13.02 11.09 -6.73
N VAL A 73 -12.56 10.15 -7.57
CA VAL A 73 -12.37 10.39 -9.02
C VAL A 73 -13.68 10.63 -9.78
N ARG A 74 -14.83 10.23 -9.22
CA ARG A 74 -16.16 10.49 -9.78
C ARG A 74 -16.67 11.91 -9.51
N ASN A 75 -15.99 12.68 -8.66
CA ASN A 75 -16.34 14.07 -8.42
C ASN A 75 -15.91 14.92 -9.62
N ALA A 76 -16.82 15.73 -10.15
CA ALA A 76 -16.58 16.54 -11.36
C ALA A 76 -15.33 17.45 -11.25
N THR A 77 -15.03 17.97 -10.06
CA THR A 77 -13.83 18.78 -9.82
C THR A 77 -12.56 17.93 -9.94
N VAL A 78 -12.56 16.71 -9.39
CA VAL A 78 -11.40 15.81 -9.48
C VAL A 78 -11.23 15.33 -10.92
N THR A 79 -12.33 14.98 -11.60
CA THR A 79 -12.29 14.58 -13.01
C THR A 79 -11.74 15.69 -13.90
N SER A 80 -12.11 16.97 -13.67
CA SER A 80 -11.56 18.09 -14.43
C SER A 80 -10.06 18.27 -14.18
N HIS A 81 -9.62 18.15 -12.93
CA HIS A 81 -8.18 18.22 -12.61
C HIS A 81 -7.41 17.06 -13.25
N ILE A 82 -7.98 15.85 -13.30
CA ILE A 82 -7.37 14.72 -14.00
C ILE A 82 -7.26 15.03 -15.50
N ALA A 83 -8.30 15.57 -16.12
CA ALA A 83 -8.26 15.97 -17.52
C ALA A 83 -7.17 17.01 -17.82
N ASP A 84 -6.95 17.98 -16.92
CA ASP A 84 -5.89 18.98 -17.04
C ASP A 84 -4.47 18.38 -16.97
N THR A 85 -4.29 17.24 -16.29
CA THR A 85 -2.99 16.54 -16.25
C THR A 85 -2.64 15.83 -17.56
N GLY A 86 -3.61 15.63 -18.46
CA GLY A 86 -3.44 14.88 -19.71
C GLY A 86 -3.23 13.37 -19.52
N LEU A 87 -3.41 12.85 -18.30
CA LEU A 87 -3.33 11.43 -17.98
C LEU A 87 -4.71 10.77 -18.06
N SER A 88 -4.74 9.47 -18.36
CA SER A 88 -5.94 8.68 -18.16
C SER A 88 -6.27 8.56 -16.67
N GLU A 89 -7.54 8.32 -16.34
CA GLU A 89 -7.98 8.08 -14.97
C GLU A 89 -7.22 6.91 -14.32
N ALA A 90 -6.97 5.84 -15.08
CA ALA A 90 -6.22 4.68 -14.62
C ALA A 90 -4.76 5.03 -14.31
N ALA A 91 -4.07 5.74 -15.22
CA ALA A 91 -2.69 6.17 -15.00
C ALA A 91 -2.59 7.11 -13.79
N PHE A 92 -3.51 8.06 -13.66
CA PHE A 92 -3.56 8.98 -12.52
C PHE A 92 -3.70 8.23 -11.19
N LEU A 93 -4.65 7.28 -11.10
CA LEU A 93 -4.85 6.47 -9.90
C LEU A 93 -3.62 5.62 -9.55
N MET A 94 -2.95 5.02 -10.54
CA MET A 94 -1.74 4.24 -10.30
C MET A 94 -0.62 5.11 -9.71
N PHE A 95 -0.42 6.33 -10.24
CA PHE A 95 0.57 7.25 -9.67
C PHE A 95 0.16 7.77 -8.29
N PHE A 96 -1.13 8.04 -8.09
CA PHE A 96 -1.66 8.42 -6.78
C PHE A 96 -1.37 7.34 -5.72
N PHE A 97 -1.66 6.07 -6.01
CA PHE A 97 -1.36 4.97 -5.08
C PHE A 97 0.14 4.77 -4.86
N ALA A 98 0.97 4.93 -5.91
CA ALA A 98 2.42 4.88 -5.75
C ALA A 98 2.93 6.01 -4.82
N ALA A 99 2.48 7.25 -5.03
CA ALA A 99 2.83 8.38 -4.18
C ALA A 99 2.33 8.19 -2.74
N PHE A 100 1.10 7.69 -2.57
CA PHE A 100 0.53 7.37 -1.27
C PHE A 100 1.36 6.31 -0.53
N ALA A 101 1.80 5.26 -1.22
CA ALA A 101 2.66 4.22 -0.64
C ALA A 101 4.03 4.78 -0.22
N PHE A 102 4.67 5.65 -1.02
CA PHE A 102 5.93 6.30 -0.65
C PHE A 102 5.77 7.23 0.55
N LEU A 103 4.68 8.01 0.61
CA LEU A 103 4.37 8.87 1.75
C LEU A 103 4.16 8.05 3.02
N ALA A 104 3.42 6.94 2.92
CA ALA A 104 3.20 6.01 4.03
C ALA A 104 4.52 5.37 4.49
N ALA A 105 5.39 4.96 3.56
CA ALA A 105 6.71 4.43 3.88
C ALA A 105 7.61 5.45 4.58
N LEU A 106 7.57 6.71 4.14
CA LEU A 106 8.30 7.81 4.80
C LEU A 106 7.77 8.05 6.22
N ALA A 107 6.45 8.15 6.39
CA ALA A 107 5.81 8.33 7.69
C ALA A 107 6.13 7.16 8.64
N PHE A 108 6.08 5.92 8.13
CA PHE A 108 6.48 4.73 8.87
C PHE A 108 7.95 4.78 9.29
N GLY A 109 8.86 5.16 8.38
CA GLY A 109 10.29 5.29 8.69
C GLY A 109 10.56 6.37 9.75
N LEU A 110 9.85 7.49 9.71
CA LEU A 110 9.94 8.55 10.72
C LEU A 110 9.42 8.08 12.09
N TYR A 111 8.30 7.37 12.12
CA TYR A 111 7.76 6.80 13.36
C TYR A 111 8.68 5.71 13.93
N ALA A 112 9.19 4.82 13.07
CA ALA A 112 10.08 3.73 13.46
C ALA A 112 11.37 4.23 14.12
N ARG A 113 11.88 5.42 13.73
CA ARG A 113 13.04 6.06 14.38
C ARG A 113 12.81 6.39 15.85
N GLY A 114 11.56 6.66 16.25
CA GLY A 114 11.20 6.95 17.64
C GLY A 114 10.72 5.71 18.41
N TYR A 115 10.54 4.57 17.74
CA TYR A 115 9.99 3.37 18.35
C TYR A 115 11.05 2.61 19.15
N ARG A 116 10.83 2.47 20.47
CA ARG A 116 11.71 1.67 21.34
C ARG A 116 11.26 0.20 21.32
N MET A 117 12.12 -0.67 20.82
CA MET A 117 11.88 -2.12 20.84
C MET A 117 11.81 -2.63 22.28
N VAL A 118 10.69 -3.24 22.65
CA VAL A 118 10.51 -3.94 23.94
C VAL A 118 9.99 -5.33 23.63
N ASP A 119 10.91 -6.29 23.67
CA ASP A 119 10.62 -7.68 23.32
C ASP A 119 9.95 -8.40 24.49
N ASN A 120 8.75 -8.93 24.25
CA ASN A 120 7.97 -9.75 25.16
C ASN A 120 8.00 -11.23 24.76
N TYR A 121 8.70 -11.61 23.67
CA TYR A 121 8.77 -12.97 23.17
C TYR A 121 9.62 -13.90 24.06
N ARG A 122 10.50 -13.33 24.89
CA ARG A 122 11.38 -14.05 25.84
C ARG A 122 11.30 -13.47 27.25
N SER A 123 10.13 -13.48 27.88
CA SER A 123 10.11 -13.58 29.34
C SER A 123 10.20 -15.07 29.70
N ALA A 124 11.28 -15.43 30.40
CA ALA A 124 11.58 -16.76 30.94
C ALA A 124 10.38 -17.43 31.64
#